data_AF-A0A969YIL5-F1
#
_entry.id   AF-A0A969YIL5-F1
#
_cell.length_a   1.000
_cell.length_b   1.000
_cell.length_c   1.000
_cell.angle_alpha   90.00
_cell.angle_beta   90.00
_cell.angle_gamma   90.00
#
_symmetry.space_group_name_H-M   'P 1'
#
loop_
_entity.id
_entity.type
_entity.pdbx_description
1 polymer ?
#
loop_
_entity_poly.entity_id
_entity_poly.type
_entity_poly.pdbx_seq_one_letter_code
_entity_poly.pdbx_strand_id
1 'polypeptide(L)'
;MYSVAIIDDNRATADMLATAVDWRAVRCAVAGVAYDGVRGRALILQKKPDIIIADIRMPGLDGLQMVDLTRKICPQSKVIYISAYDDFAYVQKALELKAFDYLLKPFDNDRLMRIVRRLIEETETPDEPSGEEIEKGSLITSRILAYIRDHPSEPLSLQALAQQFELSPSYISTLVKKNSGRNYLDWVIEARMKLARRLLRDPAYRIEEIASVVGYKNYISFYNVFVKSVGLSPSEYRNGIGAPP
;
A
#
# COMPACT_ATOMS: atom_id res chain seq x y z
N MET A 1 -20.99 -6.98 18.81
CA MET A 1 -21.28 -6.54 17.42
C MET A 1 -20.49 -5.26 17.22
N TYR A 2 -19.65 -5.21 16.19
CA TYR A 2 -18.73 -4.10 15.92
C TYR A 2 -19.49 -2.88 15.40
N SER A 3 -19.22 -1.71 15.96
CA SER A 3 -19.83 -0.46 15.58
C SER A 3 -19.10 0.20 14.41
N VAL A 4 -19.85 0.54 13.35
CA VAL A 4 -19.29 1.09 12.09
C VAL A 4 -19.75 2.52 11.90
N ALA A 5 -18.83 3.45 11.72
CA ALA A 5 -19.13 4.79 11.21
C ALA A 5 -18.79 4.88 9.73
N ILE A 6 -19.72 5.39 8.93
CA ILE A 6 -19.56 5.59 7.49
C ILE A 6 -19.48 7.09 7.21
N ILE A 7 -18.43 7.55 6.54
CA ILE A 7 -18.20 8.96 6.24
C ILE A 7 -17.86 9.11 4.76
N ASP A 8 -18.74 9.74 3.99
CA ASP A 8 -18.55 9.96 2.55
C ASP A 8 -19.38 11.19 2.14
N ASP A 9 -18.76 12.15 1.44
CA ASP A 9 -19.46 13.38 1.01
C ASP A 9 -20.49 13.12 -0.10
N ASN A 10 -20.38 11.98 -0.78
CA ASN A 10 -21.44 11.44 -1.61
C ASN A 10 -22.49 10.72 -0.74
N ARG A 11 -23.55 11.47 -0.40
CA ARG A 11 -24.71 10.99 0.37
C ARG A 11 -25.30 9.68 -0.15
N ALA A 12 -25.47 9.55 -1.47
CA ALA A 12 -26.05 8.35 -2.06
C ALA A 12 -25.17 7.13 -1.81
N THR A 13 -23.85 7.27 -1.93
CA THR A 13 -22.88 6.20 -1.59
C THR A 13 -22.93 5.88 -0.10
N ALA A 14 -22.88 6.89 0.77
CA ALA A 14 -22.90 6.71 2.21
C ALA A 14 -24.17 5.96 2.68
N ASP A 15 -25.33 6.40 2.20
CA ASP A 15 -26.63 5.82 2.52
C ASP A 15 -26.77 4.41 1.94
N MET A 16 -26.27 4.17 0.73
CA MET A 16 -26.22 2.84 0.13
C MET A 16 -25.37 1.89 0.98
N LEU A 17 -24.17 2.29 1.41
CA LEU A 17 -23.33 1.45 2.26
C LEU A 17 -24.00 1.17 3.61
N ALA A 18 -24.69 2.17 4.17
CA ALA A 18 -25.38 2.01 5.45
C ALA A 18 -26.58 1.05 5.37
N THR A 19 -27.25 0.96 4.21
CA THR A 19 -28.53 0.26 4.07
C THR A 19 -28.47 -1.03 3.24
N ALA A 20 -27.64 -1.08 2.20
CA ALA A 20 -27.57 -2.20 1.25
C ALA A 20 -26.56 -3.29 1.65
N VAL A 21 -25.63 -3.00 2.57
CA VAL A 21 -24.68 -3.98 3.10
C VAL A 21 -25.34 -4.72 4.27
N ASP A 22 -25.29 -6.06 4.25
CA ASP A 22 -25.72 -6.87 5.39
C ASP A 22 -24.65 -6.86 6.50
N TRP A 23 -24.64 -5.78 7.27
CA TRP A 23 -23.71 -5.61 8.39
C TRP A 23 -23.85 -6.71 9.44
N ARG A 24 -25.05 -7.27 9.62
CA ARG A 24 -25.28 -8.33 10.60
C ARG A 24 -24.58 -9.63 10.19
N ALA A 25 -24.57 -9.95 8.89
CA ALA A 25 -23.83 -11.11 8.37
C ALA A 25 -22.32 -11.04 8.63
N VAL A 26 -21.78 -9.84 8.88
CA VAL A 26 -20.38 -9.62 9.27
C VAL A 26 -20.24 -9.16 10.72
N ARG A 27 -21.24 -9.39 11.58
CA ARG A 27 -21.20 -9.06 13.02
C ARG A 27 -20.97 -7.58 13.33
N CYS A 28 -21.40 -6.71 12.42
CA CYS A 28 -21.35 -5.26 12.52
C CYS A 28 -22.74 -4.62 12.66
N ALA A 29 -22.76 -3.38 13.13
CA ALA A 29 -23.91 -2.49 13.07
C ALA A 29 -23.45 -1.05 12.79
N VAL A 30 -24.19 -0.34 11.95
CA VAL A 30 -23.91 1.07 11.64
C VAL A 30 -24.25 1.94 12.86
N ALA A 31 -23.24 2.59 13.42
CA ALA A 31 -23.35 3.51 14.55
C ALA A 31 -23.75 4.93 14.12
N GLY A 32 -23.50 5.28 12.86
CA GLY A 32 -23.96 6.50 12.23
C GLY A 32 -23.30 6.75 10.88
N VAL A 33 -23.86 7.73 10.16
CA VAL A 33 -23.39 8.20 8.86
C VAL A 33 -23.10 9.69 8.95
N ALA A 34 -22.00 10.13 8.34
CA ALA A 34 -21.69 11.54 8.16
C ALA A 34 -21.31 11.82 6.70
N TYR A 35 -21.52 13.07 6.26
CA TYR A 35 -21.36 13.47 4.86
C TYR A 35 -20.27 14.54 4.65
N ASP A 36 -19.42 14.73 5.66
CA ASP A 36 -18.28 15.63 5.62
C ASP A 36 -17.34 15.28 6.80
N GLY A 37 -16.07 15.69 6.71
CA GLY A 37 -15.09 15.35 7.74
C GLY A 37 -15.35 16.00 9.10
N VAL A 38 -16.01 17.17 9.16
CA VAL A 38 -16.30 17.87 10.43
C VAL A 38 -17.35 17.10 11.23
N ARG A 39 -18.46 16.73 10.57
CA ARG A 39 -19.49 15.87 11.15
C ARG A 39 -18.98 14.45 11.39
N GLY A 40 -18.13 13.94 10.50
CA GLY A 40 -17.46 12.65 10.67
C GLY A 40 -16.61 12.61 11.93
N ARG A 41 -15.79 13.63 12.18
CA ARG A 41 -15.03 13.78 13.43
C ARG A 41 -15.96 13.83 14.64
N ALA A 42 -17.02 14.64 14.61
CA ALA A 42 -17.98 14.72 15.71
C ALA A 42 -18.63 13.35 16.00
N LEU A 43 -19.03 12.63 14.95
CA LEU A 43 -19.59 11.29 15.04
C LEU A 43 -18.59 10.29 15.65
N ILE A 44 -17.33 10.29 15.19
CA ILE A 44 -16.27 9.42 15.72
C ILE A 44 -16.04 9.69 17.20
N LEU A 45 -15.94 10.96 17.61
CA LEU A 45 -15.69 11.32 19.01
C LEU A 45 -16.89 11.00 19.92
N GLN A 46 -18.12 11.15 19.41
CA GLN A 46 -19.34 10.88 20.17
C GLN A 46 -19.62 9.38 20.30
N LYS A 47 -19.50 8.63 19.20
CA LYS A 47 -19.89 7.21 19.14
C LYS A 47 -18.75 6.26 19.43
N LYS A 48 -17.49 6.72 19.28
CA LYS A 48 -16.26 5.93 19.43
C LYS A 48 -16.36 4.58 18.69
N PRO A 49 -16.61 4.60 17.37
CA PRO A 49 -16.89 3.39 16.62
C PRO A 49 -15.65 2.47 16.60
N ASP A 50 -15.88 1.17 16.50
CA ASP A 50 -14.81 0.18 16.36
C ASP A 50 -14.19 0.25 14.95
N ILE A 51 -15.01 0.52 13.94
CA ILE A 51 -14.61 0.61 12.54
C ILE A 51 -15.02 1.96 11.96
N ILE A 52 -14.09 2.62 11.30
CA ILE A 52 -14.31 3.86 10.55
C ILE A 52 -14.12 3.54 9.07
N ILE A 53 -15.16 3.76 8.28
CA ILE A 53 -15.10 3.69 6.82
C ILE A 53 -15.23 5.11 6.29
N ALA A 54 -14.18 5.65 5.68
CA ALA A 54 -14.13 7.06 5.31
C ALA A 54 -13.65 7.27 3.87
N ASP A 55 -14.35 8.10 3.10
CA ASP A 55 -13.76 8.69 1.89
C ASP A 55 -12.55 9.54 2.30
N ILE A 56 -11.48 9.41 1.52
CA ILE A 56 -10.30 10.27 1.68
C ILE A 56 -10.63 11.70 1.25
N ARG A 57 -11.26 11.88 0.08
CA ARG A 57 -11.48 13.22 -0.46
C ARG A 57 -12.84 13.72 0.00
N MET A 58 -12.83 14.70 0.89
CA MET A 58 -14.02 15.45 1.28
C MET A 58 -13.69 16.94 1.34
N PRO A 59 -14.61 17.83 0.95
CA PRO A 59 -14.43 19.27 1.10
C PRO A 59 -14.17 19.69 2.55
N GLY A 60 -13.26 20.64 2.74
CA GLY A 60 -12.91 21.17 4.05
C GLY A 60 -11.95 20.25 4.81
N LEU A 61 -12.48 19.38 5.66
CA LEU A 61 -11.69 18.42 6.43
C LEU A 61 -11.68 17.06 5.72
N ASP A 62 -10.52 16.66 5.19
CA ASP A 62 -10.39 15.41 4.47
C ASP A 62 -10.39 14.18 5.41
N GLY A 63 -10.57 12.98 4.87
CA GLY A 63 -10.68 11.75 5.66
C GLY A 63 -9.40 11.40 6.43
N LEU A 64 -8.23 11.75 5.90
CA LEU A 64 -6.94 11.48 6.56
C LEU A 64 -6.74 12.42 7.75
N GLN A 65 -6.96 13.72 7.54
CA GLN A 65 -6.91 14.75 8.57
C GLN A 65 -7.95 14.48 9.67
N MET A 66 -9.18 14.11 9.29
CA MET A 66 -10.24 13.75 10.21
C MET A 66 -9.80 12.63 11.15
N VAL A 67 -9.30 11.52 10.58
CA VAL A 67 -8.85 10.37 11.37
C VAL A 67 -7.66 10.74 12.26
N ASP A 68 -6.66 11.46 11.73
CA ASP A 68 -5.49 11.87 12.50
C ASP A 68 -5.87 12.70 13.75
N LEU A 69 -6.81 13.64 13.60
CA LEU A 69 -7.33 14.45 14.70
C LEU A 69 -8.09 13.64 15.77
N THR A 70 -8.70 12.51 15.39
CA THR A 70 -9.45 11.65 16.33
C THR A 70 -8.57 10.60 17.00
N ARG A 71 -7.40 10.28 16.44
CA ARG A 71 -6.62 9.10 16.83
C ARG A 71 -6.15 9.11 18.28
N LYS A 72 -5.80 10.29 18.82
CA LYS A 72 -5.41 10.42 20.24
C LYS A 72 -6.54 10.05 21.20
N ILE A 73 -7.79 10.19 20.77
CA ILE A 73 -8.99 9.96 21.58
C ILE A 73 -9.57 8.56 21.30
N CYS A 74 -9.51 8.12 20.04
CA CYS A 74 -10.01 6.81 19.60
C CYS A 74 -8.88 5.98 18.97
N PRO A 75 -7.84 5.58 19.73
CA PRO A 75 -6.68 4.88 19.17
C PRO A 75 -6.98 3.44 18.74
N GLN A 76 -8.08 2.86 19.22
CA GLN A 76 -8.49 1.48 18.95
C GLN A 76 -9.32 1.34 17.66
N SER A 77 -9.92 2.43 17.17
CA SER A 77 -10.75 2.41 15.97
C SER A 77 -9.92 2.01 14.76
N LYS A 78 -10.34 0.94 14.06
CA LYS A 78 -9.72 0.49 12.83
C LYS A 78 -10.29 1.28 11.67
N VAL A 79 -9.44 1.67 10.72
CA VAL A 79 -9.84 2.58 9.64
C VAL A 79 -9.70 1.89 8.29
N ILE A 80 -10.78 1.91 7.50
CA ILE A 80 -10.80 1.51 6.09
C ILE A 80 -11.07 2.78 5.29
N TYR A 81 -10.12 3.15 4.42
CA TYR A 81 -10.31 4.30 3.55
C TYR A 81 -10.97 3.90 2.23
N ILE A 82 -11.85 4.74 1.71
CA ILE A 82 -12.45 4.62 0.39
C ILE A 82 -11.90 5.75 -0.49
N SER A 83 -11.65 5.48 -1.78
CA SER A 83 -11.16 6.53 -2.69
C SER A 83 -11.58 6.31 -4.13
N ALA A 84 -11.73 7.41 -4.88
CA ALA A 84 -12.13 7.41 -6.27
C ALA A 84 -11.02 7.06 -7.27
N TYR A 85 -9.73 7.20 -6.95
CA TYR A 85 -8.61 6.88 -7.86
C TYR A 85 -7.24 6.82 -7.15
N ASP A 86 -6.28 6.11 -7.77
CA ASP A 86 -4.90 5.71 -7.37
C ASP A 86 -3.91 6.85 -6.98
N ASP A 87 -4.29 7.75 -6.09
CA ASP A 87 -3.39 8.83 -5.67
C ASP A 87 -2.43 8.34 -4.57
N PHE A 88 -1.24 7.98 -5.03
CA PHE A 88 -0.12 7.44 -4.26
C PHE A 88 0.22 8.26 -3.00
N ALA A 89 0.01 9.59 -3.03
CA ALA A 89 0.27 10.44 -1.88
C ALA A 89 -0.68 10.13 -0.70
N TYR A 90 -1.94 9.80 -1.00
CA TYR A 90 -2.90 9.42 0.03
C TYR A 90 -2.68 8.01 0.55
N VAL A 91 -2.26 7.07 -0.30
CA VAL A 91 -1.91 5.70 0.13
C VAL A 91 -0.75 5.75 1.12
N GLN A 92 0.30 6.51 0.80
CA GLN A 92 1.43 6.68 1.72
C GLN A 92 0.98 7.26 3.07
N LYS A 93 0.10 8.28 3.05
CA LYS A 93 -0.40 8.90 4.28
C LYS A 93 -1.34 7.98 5.08
N ALA A 94 -2.19 7.20 4.42
CA ALA A 94 -3.04 6.21 5.04
C ALA A 94 -2.21 5.11 5.75
N LEU A 95 -1.09 4.70 5.14
CA LEU A 95 -0.15 3.75 5.74
C LEU A 95 0.54 4.36 6.99
N GLU A 96 1.01 5.61 6.92
CA GLU A 96 1.49 6.34 8.11
C GLU A 96 0.43 6.42 9.22
N LEU A 97 -0.84 6.56 8.81
CA LEU A 97 -1.97 6.58 9.71
C LEU A 97 -2.43 5.20 10.19
N LYS A 98 -1.64 4.13 9.95
CA LYS A 98 -1.95 2.75 10.33
C LYS A 98 -3.37 2.33 9.93
N ALA A 99 -3.81 2.73 8.74
CA ALA A 99 -5.05 2.23 8.18
C ALA A 99 -5.03 0.70 8.15
N PHE A 100 -6.18 0.10 8.41
CA PHE A 100 -6.35 -1.35 8.31
C PHE A 100 -6.31 -1.79 6.84
N ASP A 101 -7.08 -1.11 6.00
CA ASP A 101 -7.05 -1.34 4.56
C ASP A 101 -7.54 -0.09 3.79
N TYR A 102 -7.51 -0.20 2.47
CA TYR A 102 -7.92 0.83 1.53
C TYR A 102 -8.72 0.19 0.38
N LEU A 103 -9.85 0.79 0.02
CA LEU A 103 -10.82 0.28 -0.95
C LEU A 103 -11.01 1.29 -2.10
N LEU A 104 -10.72 0.84 -3.32
CA LEU A 104 -10.89 1.64 -4.53
C LEU A 104 -12.34 1.57 -5.06
N LYS A 105 -12.93 2.73 -5.36
CA LYS A 105 -14.17 2.86 -6.14
C LYS A 105 -13.85 2.63 -7.64
N PRO A 106 -14.75 1.97 -8.41
CA PRO A 106 -15.96 1.29 -7.94
C PRO A 106 -15.61 -0.02 -7.22
N PHE A 107 -16.42 -0.38 -6.23
CA PHE A 107 -16.34 -1.66 -5.53
C PHE A 107 -17.75 -2.22 -5.30
N ASP A 108 -17.83 -3.53 -5.10
CA ASP A 108 -19.06 -4.21 -4.69
C ASP A 108 -19.10 -4.44 -3.17
N ASN A 109 -20.30 -4.76 -2.65
CA ASN A 109 -20.51 -5.02 -1.23
C ASN A 109 -19.68 -6.23 -0.75
N ASP A 110 -19.47 -7.23 -1.59
CA ASP A 110 -18.71 -8.44 -1.25
C ASP A 110 -17.24 -8.13 -0.95
N ARG A 111 -16.62 -7.22 -1.72
CA ARG A 111 -15.26 -6.76 -1.50
C ARG A 111 -15.14 -6.01 -0.19
N LEU A 112 -16.07 -5.11 0.14
CA LEU A 112 -16.10 -4.44 1.43
C LEU A 112 -16.28 -5.44 2.58
N MET A 113 -17.24 -6.36 2.45
CA MET A 113 -17.51 -7.38 3.47
C MET A 113 -16.30 -8.28 3.72
N ARG A 114 -15.53 -8.65 2.69
CA ARG A 114 -14.27 -9.40 2.87
C ARG A 114 -13.25 -8.64 3.72
N ILE A 115 -13.07 -7.35 3.47
CA ILE A 115 -12.15 -6.52 4.26
C ILE A 115 -12.62 -6.42 5.72
N VAL A 116 -13.92 -6.21 5.93
CA VAL A 116 -14.52 -6.11 7.27
C VAL A 116 -14.44 -7.43 8.03
N ARG A 117 -14.68 -8.58 7.38
CA ARG A 117 -14.51 -9.91 8.00
C ARG A 117 -13.07 -10.11 8.46
N ARG A 118 -12.09 -9.82 7.59
CA ARG A 118 -10.67 -9.90 7.91
C ARG A 118 -10.31 -9.00 9.09
N LEU A 119 -10.85 -7.78 9.13
CA LEU A 119 -10.65 -6.84 10.24
C LEU A 119 -11.12 -7.41 11.57
N ILE A 120 -12.31 -7.99 11.58
CA ILE A 120 -12.90 -8.56 12.79
C ILE A 120 -12.11 -9.79 13.24
N GLU A 121 -11.75 -10.68 12.32
CA GLU A 121 -10.92 -11.85 12.59
C GLU A 121 -9.59 -11.42 13.24
N GLU A 122 -8.86 -10.48 12.61
CA GLU A 122 -7.59 -9.93 13.17
C GLU A 122 -7.76 -9.19 14.51
N THR A 123 -8.99 -8.81 14.89
CA THR A 123 -9.25 -8.10 16.15
C THR A 123 -9.69 -9.05 17.28
N GLU A 124 -10.40 -10.13 16.97
CA GLU A 124 -10.90 -11.10 17.96
C GLU A 124 -9.89 -12.19 18.28
N THR A 125 -9.12 -12.61 17.29
CA THR A 125 -7.91 -13.39 17.49
C THR A 125 -6.75 -12.40 17.35
N PRO A 126 -6.24 -11.80 18.44
CA PRO A 126 -4.96 -11.10 18.41
C PRO A 126 -3.78 -12.08 18.22
N ASP A 127 -4.04 -13.24 17.60
CA ASP A 127 -3.11 -14.33 17.43
C ASP A 127 -1.84 -13.78 16.81
N GLU A 128 -0.72 -14.12 17.48
CA GLU A 128 0.53 -14.29 16.77
C GLU A 128 0.18 -15.02 15.47
N PRO A 129 0.50 -14.42 14.30
CA PRO A 129 0.00 -14.94 13.03
C PRO A 129 0.26 -16.44 13.01
N SER A 130 -0.80 -17.22 12.75
CA SER A 130 -0.71 -18.68 12.79
C SER A 130 0.47 -19.15 11.92
N GLY A 131 1.11 -20.26 12.29
CA GLY A 131 2.26 -20.78 11.53
C GLY A 131 1.97 -20.87 10.03
N GLU A 132 0.74 -21.26 9.66
CA GLU A 132 0.27 -21.32 8.28
C GLU A 132 0.13 -19.95 7.59
N GLU A 133 -0.31 -18.89 8.30
CA GLU A 133 -0.38 -17.54 7.73
C GLU A 133 0.98 -16.87 7.60
N ILE A 134 1.88 -17.10 8.57
CA ILE A 134 3.29 -16.69 8.45
C ILE A 134 3.92 -17.39 7.23
N GLU A 135 3.71 -18.69 7.11
CA GLU A 135 4.26 -19.52 6.04
C GLU A 135 3.70 -19.10 4.67
N LYS A 136 2.39 -18.87 4.56
CA LYS A 136 1.75 -18.37 3.35
C LYS A 136 2.21 -16.96 2.99
N GLY A 137 2.32 -16.06 3.96
CA GLY A 137 2.85 -14.71 3.75
C GLY A 137 4.32 -14.71 3.33
N SER A 138 5.13 -15.59 3.92
CA SER A 138 6.54 -15.80 3.55
C SER A 138 6.67 -16.38 2.13
N LEU A 139 5.83 -17.35 1.76
CA LEU A 139 5.80 -17.92 0.41
C LEU A 139 5.41 -16.89 -0.64
N ILE A 140 4.36 -16.11 -0.39
CA ILE A 140 3.94 -15.01 -1.28
C ILE A 140 5.07 -13.97 -1.40
N THR A 141 5.69 -13.58 -0.28
CA THR A 141 6.85 -12.67 -0.30
C THR A 141 7.96 -13.22 -1.18
N SER A 142 8.29 -14.50 -1.02
CA SER A 142 9.37 -15.15 -1.77
C SER A 142 9.09 -15.14 -3.28
N ARG A 143 7.83 -15.36 -3.69
CA ARG A 143 7.41 -15.27 -5.10
C ARG A 143 7.50 -13.84 -5.64
N ILE A 144 7.09 -12.83 -4.87
CA ILE A 144 7.19 -11.42 -5.25
C ILE A 144 8.66 -11.02 -5.42
N LEU A 145 9.52 -11.38 -4.46
CA LEU A 145 10.95 -11.07 -4.51
C LEU A 145 11.66 -11.80 -5.66
N ALA A 146 11.28 -13.05 -5.94
CA ALA A 146 11.77 -13.77 -7.11
C ALA A 146 11.38 -13.05 -8.41
N TYR A 147 10.12 -12.64 -8.54
CA TYR A 147 9.67 -11.89 -9.71
C TYR A 147 10.43 -10.57 -9.90
N ILE A 148 10.61 -9.78 -8.84
CA ILE A 148 11.40 -8.53 -8.89
C ILE A 148 12.83 -8.79 -9.39
N ARG A 149 13.45 -9.87 -8.91
CA ARG A 149 14.82 -10.25 -9.28
C ARG A 149 14.92 -10.70 -10.73
N ASP A 150 13.93 -11.46 -11.20
CA ASP A 150 13.96 -12.12 -12.50
C ASP A 150 13.46 -11.19 -13.62
N HIS A 151 12.68 -10.14 -13.26
CA HIS A 151 12.07 -9.17 -14.18
C HIS A 151 12.41 -7.68 -13.86
N PRO A 152 13.69 -7.31 -13.63
CA PRO A 152 14.07 -5.96 -13.18
C PRO A 152 13.72 -4.83 -14.16
N SER A 153 13.63 -5.16 -15.45
CA SER A 153 13.31 -4.25 -16.56
C SER A 153 11.84 -3.88 -16.66
N GLU A 154 10.95 -4.67 -16.04
CA GLU A 154 9.51 -4.49 -16.13
C GLU A 154 9.00 -3.34 -15.21
N PRO A 155 7.75 -2.90 -15.41
CA PRO A 155 7.08 -2.02 -14.45
C PRO A 155 6.90 -2.71 -13.10
N LEU A 156 7.78 -2.40 -12.14
CA LEU A 156 7.76 -2.95 -10.77
C LEU A 156 7.15 -1.99 -9.75
N SER A 157 6.15 -1.21 -10.16
CA SER A 157 5.36 -0.41 -9.21
C SER A 157 4.51 -1.33 -8.34
N LEU A 158 4.13 -0.90 -7.14
CA LEU A 158 3.22 -1.68 -6.30
C LEU A 158 1.89 -1.96 -7.01
N GLN A 159 1.41 -1.06 -7.87
CA GLN A 159 0.19 -1.28 -8.67
C GLN A 159 0.36 -2.43 -9.66
N ALA A 160 1.49 -2.48 -10.38
CA ALA A 160 1.78 -3.54 -11.33
C ALA A 160 1.96 -4.89 -10.62
N LEU A 161 2.67 -4.91 -9.48
CA LEU A 161 2.81 -6.11 -8.67
C LEU A 161 1.45 -6.54 -8.06
N ALA A 162 0.63 -5.60 -7.62
CA ALA A 162 -0.71 -5.87 -7.12
C ALA A 162 -1.58 -6.56 -8.17
N GLN A 163 -1.56 -6.07 -9.40
CA GLN A 163 -2.27 -6.68 -10.52
C GLN A 163 -1.70 -8.07 -10.85
N GLN A 164 -0.38 -8.22 -10.90
CA GLN A 164 0.29 -9.47 -11.25
C GLN A 164 0.07 -10.60 -10.22
N PHE A 165 -0.03 -10.23 -8.94
CA PHE A 165 -0.17 -11.19 -7.83
C PHE A 165 -1.59 -11.27 -7.26
N GLU A 166 -2.54 -10.51 -7.83
CA GLU A 166 -3.92 -10.39 -7.36
C GLU A 166 -4.04 -9.95 -5.88
N LEU A 167 -3.17 -9.03 -5.47
CA LEU A 167 -3.09 -8.50 -4.09
C LEU A 167 -3.34 -7.00 -4.08
N SER A 168 -3.57 -6.42 -2.90
CA SER A 168 -3.56 -4.96 -2.77
C SER A 168 -2.12 -4.42 -2.74
N PRO A 169 -1.86 -3.21 -3.28
CA PRO A 169 -0.55 -2.55 -3.19
C PRO A 169 -0.02 -2.44 -1.75
N SER A 170 -0.91 -2.10 -0.81
CA SER A 170 -0.60 -1.96 0.62
C SER A 170 -0.20 -3.29 1.24
N TYR A 171 -0.90 -4.37 0.88
CA TYR A 171 -0.57 -5.70 1.37
C TYR A 171 0.82 -6.12 0.91
N ILE A 172 1.18 -5.90 -0.36
CA ILE A 172 2.54 -6.19 -0.87
C ILE A 172 3.61 -5.41 -0.10
N SER A 173 3.40 -4.09 0.09
CA SER A 173 4.36 -3.24 0.81
C SER A 173 4.60 -3.75 2.25
N THR A 174 3.51 -4.03 2.97
CA THR A 174 3.54 -4.57 4.34
C THR A 174 4.17 -5.96 4.38
N LEU A 175 3.79 -6.84 3.46
CA LEU A 175 4.22 -8.23 3.41
C LEU A 175 5.72 -8.32 3.12
N VAL A 176 6.21 -7.57 2.12
CA VAL A 176 7.63 -7.50 1.80
C VAL A 176 8.41 -6.90 2.96
N LYS A 177 7.94 -5.81 3.59
CA LYS A 177 8.64 -5.20 4.71
C LYS A 177 8.71 -6.12 5.93
N LYS A 178 7.59 -6.79 6.26
CA LYS A 178 7.48 -7.71 7.40
C LYS A 178 8.37 -8.93 7.25
N ASN A 179 8.36 -9.57 6.07
CA ASN A 179 9.05 -10.84 5.85
C ASN A 179 10.49 -10.69 5.36
N SER A 180 10.85 -9.58 4.70
CA SER A 180 12.21 -9.35 4.19
C SER A 180 13.05 -8.38 5.05
N GLY A 181 12.41 -7.65 5.97
CA GLY A 181 13.03 -6.59 6.77
C GLY A 181 13.32 -5.29 6.01
N ARG A 182 13.19 -5.26 4.68
CA ARG A 182 13.53 -4.12 3.81
C ARG A 182 12.33 -3.58 3.05
N ASN A 183 12.39 -2.33 2.60
CA ASN A 183 11.31 -1.79 1.78
C ASN A 183 11.30 -2.48 0.41
N TYR A 184 10.14 -2.71 -0.20
CA TYR A 184 10.06 -3.32 -1.53
C TYR A 184 10.88 -2.54 -2.58
N LEU A 185 10.96 -1.21 -2.46
CA LEU A 185 11.71 -0.38 -3.39
C LEU A 185 13.21 -0.67 -3.34
N ASP A 186 13.73 -1.03 -2.17
CA ASP A 186 15.13 -1.42 -2.00
C ASP A 186 15.44 -2.67 -2.83
N TRP A 187 14.52 -3.63 -2.86
CA TRP A 187 14.63 -4.85 -3.68
C TRP A 187 14.59 -4.56 -5.18
N VAL A 188 13.71 -3.64 -5.61
CA VAL A 188 13.63 -3.21 -7.02
C VAL A 188 14.93 -2.52 -7.45
N ILE A 189 15.43 -1.60 -6.62
CA ILE A 189 16.70 -0.91 -6.85
C ILE A 189 17.83 -1.93 -6.93
N GLU A 190 17.94 -2.85 -5.98
CA GLU A 190 19.00 -3.87 -5.95
C GLU A 190 18.99 -4.74 -7.21
N ALA A 191 17.82 -5.24 -7.63
CA ALA A 191 17.67 -6.05 -8.84
C ALA A 191 18.08 -5.28 -10.09
N ARG A 192 17.64 -4.03 -10.22
CA ARG A 192 18.00 -3.15 -11.35
C ARG A 192 19.48 -2.81 -11.37
N MET A 193 20.10 -2.53 -10.23
CA MET A 193 21.53 -2.24 -10.13
C MET A 193 22.38 -3.48 -10.42
N LYS A 194 21.92 -4.68 -10.04
CA LYS A 194 22.58 -5.94 -10.41
C LYS A 194 22.57 -6.14 -11.92
N LEU A 195 21.44 -5.89 -12.58
CA LEU A 195 21.35 -5.93 -14.04
C LEU A 195 22.23 -4.84 -14.69
N ALA A 196 22.18 -3.61 -14.20
CA ALA A 196 22.95 -2.49 -14.73
C ALA A 196 24.46 -2.78 -14.70
N ARG A 197 24.99 -3.29 -13.58
CA ARG A 197 26.41 -3.68 -13.47
C ARG A 197 26.79 -4.76 -14.46
N ARG A 198 25.91 -5.73 -14.73
CA ARG A 198 26.14 -6.75 -15.75
C ARG A 198 26.22 -6.14 -17.15
N LEU A 199 25.27 -5.28 -17.51
CA LEU A 199 25.23 -4.61 -18.81
C LEU A 199 26.37 -3.63 -19.02
N LEU A 200 26.84 -2.96 -17.96
CA LEU A 200 27.95 -2.02 -18.04
C LEU A 200 29.29 -2.68 -18.38
N ARG A 201 29.46 -3.96 -18.02
CA ARG A 201 30.64 -4.78 -18.35
C ARG A 201 30.63 -5.29 -19.78
N ASP A 202 29.47 -5.28 -20.43
CA ASP A 202 29.33 -5.72 -21.82
C ASP A 202 29.47 -4.51 -22.76
N PRO A 203 30.54 -4.45 -23.58
CA PRO A 203 30.79 -3.32 -24.48
C PRO A 203 29.73 -3.19 -25.59
N ALA A 204 28.88 -4.19 -25.81
CA ALA A 204 27.79 -4.12 -26.79
C ALA A 204 26.67 -3.14 -26.38
N TYR A 205 26.53 -2.80 -25.10
CA TYR A 205 25.50 -1.88 -24.62
C TYR A 205 26.03 -0.46 -24.47
N ARG A 206 25.34 0.54 -25.03
CA ARG A 206 25.67 1.95 -24.76
C ARG A 206 25.17 2.37 -23.38
N ILE A 207 25.94 3.20 -22.67
CA ILE A 207 25.58 3.62 -21.30
C ILE A 207 24.23 4.34 -21.28
N GLU A 208 23.92 5.15 -22.31
CA GLU A 208 22.64 5.87 -22.38
C GLU A 208 21.44 4.92 -22.50
N GLU A 209 21.62 3.74 -23.10
CA GLU A 209 20.55 2.75 -23.34
C GLU A 209 20.28 1.89 -22.11
N ILE A 210 21.29 1.68 -21.25
CA ILE A 210 21.19 0.83 -20.06
C ILE A 210 20.11 1.33 -19.10
N ALA A 211 19.91 2.65 -18.96
CA ALA A 211 18.88 3.22 -18.10
C ALA A 211 17.48 2.69 -18.47
N SER A 212 17.15 2.72 -19.77
CA SER A 212 15.88 2.22 -20.28
C SER A 212 15.77 0.70 -20.13
N VAL A 213 16.84 -0.03 -20.43
CA VAL A 213 16.87 -1.50 -20.31
C VAL A 213 16.64 -1.95 -18.89
N VAL A 214 17.15 -1.24 -17.88
CA VAL A 214 16.94 -1.59 -16.46
C VAL A 214 15.68 -0.95 -15.86
N GLY A 215 14.79 -0.39 -16.69
CA GLY A 215 13.46 0.05 -16.28
C GLY A 215 13.37 1.48 -15.72
N TYR A 216 14.33 2.35 -16.01
CA TYR A 216 14.26 3.78 -15.72
C TYR A 216 13.76 4.56 -16.94
N LYS A 217 12.79 5.47 -16.72
CA LYS A 217 12.26 6.33 -17.77
C LYS A 217 13.25 7.39 -18.25
N ASN A 218 14.20 7.78 -17.41
CA ASN A 218 15.20 8.78 -17.74
C ASN A 218 16.57 8.42 -17.14
N TYR A 219 17.61 8.84 -17.85
CA TYR A 219 19.00 8.57 -17.49
C TYR A 219 19.41 9.22 -16.15
N ILE A 220 18.91 10.43 -15.85
CA ILE A 220 19.29 11.18 -14.63
C ILE A 220 18.89 10.41 -13.36
N SER A 221 17.68 9.86 -13.32
CA SER A 221 17.19 9.04 -12.21
C SER A 221 18.02 7.76 -12.06
N PHE A 222 18.34 7.10 -13.18
CA PHE A 222 19.23 5.94 -13.17
C PHE A 222 20.61 6.31 -12.61
N TYR A 223 21.23 7.38 -13.13
CA TYR A 223 22.56 7.84 -12.74
C TYR A 223 22.64 8.12 -11.24
N ASN A 224 21.70 8.91 -10.70
CA ASN A 224 21.69 9.29 -9.28
C ASN A 224 21.55 8.07 -8.37
N VAL A 225 20.68 7.11 -8.74
CA VAL A 225 20.51 5.88 -7.98
C VAL A 225 21.75 4.99 -8.10
N PHE A 226 22.33 4.88 -9.29
CA PHE A 226 23.53 4.06 -9.53
C PHE A 226 24.72 4.57 -8.71
N VAL A 227 25.00 5.87 -8.74
CA VAL A 227 26.06 6.49 -7.92
C VAL A 227 25.81 6.26 -6.44
N LYS A 228 24.57 6.44 -5.97
CA LYS A 228 24.23 6.21 -4.56
C LYS A 228 24.40 4.74 -4.15
N SER A 229 24.07 3.80 -5.04
CA SER A 229 24.13 2.36 -4.77
C SER A 229 25.53 1.76 -4.94
N VAL A 230 26.35 2.29 -5.83
CA VAL A 230 27.63 1.70 -6.25
C VAL A 230 28.84 2.54 -5.81
N GLY A 231 28.65 3.84 -5.56
CA GLY A 231 29.70 4.79 -5.21
C GLY A 231 30.49 5.35 -6.40
N LEU A 232 30.16 4.91 -7.62
CA LEU A 232 30.83 5.27 -8.88
C LEU A 232 29.77 5.66 -9.92
N SER A 233 30.14 6.51 -10.88
CA SER A 233 29.32 6.72 -12.07
C SER A 233 29.29 5.47 -12.96
N PRO A 234 28.27 5.32 -13.83
CA PRO A 234 28.22 4.21 -14.79
C PRO A 234 29.46 4.12 -15.70
N SER A 235 30.02 5.27 -16.08
CA SER A 235 31.23 5.34 -16.92
C SER A 235 32.48 4.90 -16.16
N GLU A 236 32.68 5.39 -14.94
CA GLU A 236 33.80 4.97 -14.07
C GLU A 236 33.72 3.46 -13.77
N TYR A 237 32.53 2.96 -13.49
CA TYR A 237 32.30 1.52 -13.26
C TYR A 237 32.67 0.68 -14.47
N ARG A 238 32.31 1.11 -15.69
CA ARG A 238 32.67 0.43 -16.94
C ARG A 238 34.18 0.43 -17.18
N ASN A 239 34.84 1.55 -16.91
CA ASN A 239 36.27 1.72 -17.15
C ASN A 239 37.15 1.05 -16.07
N GLY A 240 36.55 0.35 -15.10
CA GLY A 240 37.29 -0.35 -14.04
C GLY A 240 37.92 0.58 -13.00
N ILE A 241 37.53 1.86 -12.96
CA ILE A 241 38.06 2.83 -12.01
C ILE A 241 37.35 2.59 -10.66
N GLY A 242 38.03 1.93 -9.73
CA GLY A 242 37.58 1.81 -8.32
C GLY A 242 36.79 0.54 -7.93
N ALA A 243 36.80 -0.53 -8.73
CA ALA A 243 36.34 -1.83 -8.23
C ALA A 243 37.41 -2.42 -7.28
N PRO A 244 37.07 -2.91 -6.07
CA PRO A 244 38.02 -3.68 -5.29
C PRO A 244 38.42 -4.94 -6.08
N PRO A 245 39.65 -5.44 -5.89
CA PRO A 245 40.18 -6.61 -6.60
C PRO A 245 39.30 -7.85 -6.42
#